data_AF-A0A7C5HIB2-F1
#
_entry.id   AF-A0A7C5HIB2-F1
#
_cell.length_a   1.000
_cell.length_b   1.000
_cell.length_c   1.000
_cell.angle_alpha   90.00
_cell.angle_beta   90.00
_cell.angle_gamma   90.00
#
_symmetry.space_group_name_H-M   'P 1'
#
loop_
_entity.id
_entity.type
_entity.pdbx_description
1 polymer ?
#
loop_
_entity_poly.entity_id
_entity_poly.type
_entity_poly.pdbx_seq_one_letter_code
_entity_poly.pdbx_strand_id
1 'polypeptide(L)'
;MNGYKKIVLFFSVQILLLLLLSSCGKIRGFESRLSDDSIRYIATAYNRGIENSFSDIKEIADSVSYHYDDNVLEYFKYFNGEISLETLNTKRLLIIKATEPYDPRIKNYIISAIQEFTNHSASNTMIDQYDEDIPTDPKQVSSKSEYSKFNPTIITSYEKREFLVDRVYKLIKNDYDSFGLFRSWYNEFYPGESFSDNDVRCFAKLLVDVAYTYVHSGISLPRLHSTSSDSYPEIIELSQIPVELLLAIAYQESRFFPGSYRAEIENENIYALSLGLTHILIDSDYLNFASENKDIGDNIKSNYTFGQISYYYLGNSLNSEELLSDVDLLMIRGAFLYSSTS
;
A
#
# COMPACT_ATOMS: atom_id res chain seq x y z
N MET A 1 44.80 28.17 -25.58
CA MET A 1 44.09 27.03 -26.23
C MET A 1 44.73 25.72 -25.80
N ASN A 2 44.24 25.11 -24.71
CA ASN A 2 44.51 23.70 -24.34
C ASN A 2 43.61 23.24 -23.16
N GLY A 3 42.34 23.67 -23.14
CA GLY A 3 41.37 23.31 -22.09
C GLY A 3 40.24 22.37 -22.53
N TYR A 4 40.00 22.24 -23.85
CA TYR A 4 38.82 21.53 -24.38
C TYR A 4 39.08 20.07 -24.77
N LYS A 5 40.32 19.57 -24.66
CA LYS A 5 40.66 18.17 -25.02
C LYS A 5 40.69 17.17 -23.85
N LYS A 6 40.46 17.60 -22.61
CA LYS A 6 40.38 16.69 -21.43
C LYS A 6 38.96 16.37 -20.98
N ILE A 7 37.94 17.11 -21.41
CA ILE A 7 36.54 16.90 -21.01
C ILE A 7 35.82 15.88 -21.91
N VAL A 8 36.23 15.77 -23.18
CA VAL A 8 35.62 14.81 -24.12
C VAL A 8 36.04 13.37 -23.84
N LEU A 9 37.23 13.14 -23.26
CA LEU A 9 37.71 11.79 -22.94
C LEU A 9 37.03 11.16 -21.70
N PHE A 10 36.45 11.98 -20.81
CA PHE A 10 35.82 11.48 -19.57
C PHE A 10 34.37 11.03 -19.80
N PHE A 11 33.63 11.69 -20.70
CA PHE A 11 32.27 11.30 -21.08
C PHE A 11 32.22 10.09 -22.01
N SER A 12 33.21 9.91 -22.88
CA SER A 12 33.26 8.74 -23.77
C SER A 12 33.57 7.43 -23.04
N VAL A 13 34.20 7.48 -21.85
CA VAL A 13 34.48 6.27 -21.05
C VAL A 13 33.26 5.84 -20.23
N GLN A 14 32.42 6.76 -19.76
CA GLN A 14 31.21 6.40 -19.01
C GLN A 14 30.09 5.85 -19.91
N ILE A 15 29.93 6.38 -21.12
CA ILE A 15 28.95 5.86 -22.09
C ILE A 15 29.40 4.49 -22.64
N LEU A 16 30.71 4.25 -22.80
CA LEU A 16 31.23 2.94 -23.19
C LEU A 16 31.08 1.90 -22.05
N LEU A 17 31.17 2.30 -20.77
CA LEU A 17 30.87 1.42 -19.63
C LEU A 17 29.38 1.02 -19.58
N LEU A 18 28.46 1.96 -19.86
CA LEU A 18 27.02 1.71 -19.92
C LEU A 18 26.63 0.82 -21.13
N LEU A 19 27.35 0.93 -22.25
CA LEU A 19 27.14 0.09 -23.44
C LEU A 19 27.79 -1.30 -23.32
N LEU A 20 28.85 -1.44 -22.53
CA LEU A 20 29.46 -2.73 -22.18
C LEU A 20 28.66 -3.50 -21.12
N LEU A 21 27.80 -2.83 -20.33
CA LEU A 21 26.83 -3.47 -19.44
C LEU A 21 25.56 -3.96 -20.16
N SER A 22 25.28 -3.45 -21.36
CA SER A 22 24.05 -3.74 -22.11
C SER A 22 24.24 -4.64 -23.33
N SER A 23 25.46 -5.13 -23.60
CA SER A 23 25.68 -6.13 -24.63
C SER A 23 26.59 -7.27 -24.17
N CYS A 24 26.08 -8.49 -24.32
CA CYS A 24 26.71 -9.79 -24.06
C CYS A 24 26.59 -10.35 -22.63
N GLY A 25 25.52 -11.13 -22.45
CA GLY A 25 25.42 -12.16 -21.42
C GLY A 25 24.04 -12.24 -20.81
N LYS A 26 23.34 -13.36 -21.03
CA LYS A 26 22.36 -13.85 -20.05
C LYS A 26 23.11 -14.04 -18.72
N ILE A 27 23.19 -12.99 -17.91
CA ILE A 27 23.65 -13.08 -16.54
C ILE A 27 22.46 -13.65 -15.76
N ARG A 28 22.49 -14.98 -15.58
CA ARG A 28 21.89 -15.61 -14.42
C ARG A 28 22.45 -14.91 -13.17
N GLY A 29 21.59 -14.37 -12.32
CA GLY A 29 21.94 -14.02 -10.94
C GLY A 29 22.27 -12.56 -10.66
N PHE A 30 21.40 -11.62 -11.05
CA PHE A 30 21.35 -10.28 -10.45
C PHE A 30 20.01 -10.07 -9.74
N GLU A 31 19.79 -10.81 -8.64
CA GLU A 31 18.89 -10.32 -7.59
C GLU A 31 19.71 -9.34 -6.76
N SER A 32 19.82 -8.08 -7.19
CA SER A 32 20.38 -7.04 -6.31
C SER A 32 19.38 -6.81 -5.20
N ARG A 33 19.53 -7.54 -4.10
CA ARG A 33 18.77 -7.34 -2.88
C ARG A 33 18.85 -5.85 -2.51
N LEU A 34 17.70 -5.19 -2.40
CA LEU A 34 17.61 -3.80 -1.95
C LEU A 34 18.37 -3.67 -0.62
N SER A 35 19.21 -2.64 -0.49
CA SER A 35 19.90 -2.39 0.77
C SER A 35 18.91 -1.95 1.84
N ASP A 36 19.27 -2.15 3.10
CA ASP A 36 18.48 -1.69 4.25
C ASP A 36 18.12 -0.20 4.13
N ASP A 37 19.08 0.65 3.73
CA ASP A 37 18.85 2.08 3.51
C ASP A 37 17.82 2.35 2.41
N SER A 38 17.85 1.59 1.30
CA SER A 38 16.85 1.75 0.23
C SER A 38 15.45 1.42 0.73
N ILE A 39 15.30 0.36 1.53
CA ILE A 39 14.01 -0.01 2.12
C ILE A 39 13.52 1.09 3.06
N ARG A 40 14.41 1.63 3.91
CA ARG A 40 14.08 2.74 4.82
C ARG A 40 13.65 3.99 4.04
N TYR A 41 14.36 4.36 2.99
CA TYR A 41 14.00 5.51 2.16
C TYR A 41 12.68 5.32 1.40
N ILE A 42 12.41 4.12 0.87
CA ILE A 42 11.12 3.81 0.24
C ILE A 42 10.00 3.90 1.27
N ALA A 43 10.17 3.33 2.47
CA ALA A 43 9.18 3.39 3.54
C ALA A 43 8.93 4.84 4.01
N THR A 44 9.98 5.65 4.15
CA THR A 44 9.84 7.07 4.49
C THR A 44 9.15 7.85 3.37
N ALA A 45 9.49 7.59 2.10
CA ALA A 45 8.82 8.20 0.95
C ALA A 45 7.34 7.81 0.88
N TYR A 46 7.00 6.54 1.15
CA TYR A 46 5.62 6.08 1.21
C TYR A 46 4.79 6.90 2.22
N ASN A 47 5.34 7.16 3.40
CA ASN A 47 4.63 7.85 4.48
C ASN A 47 4.70 9.39 4.41
N ARG A 48 5.76 9.96 3.80
CA ARG A 48 6.05 11.41 3.83
C ARG A 48 6.35 12.03 2.46
N GLY A 49 6.27 11.29 1.36
CA GLY A 49 6.87 11.64 0.07
C GLY A 49 6.25 12.78 -0.72
N ILE A 50 4.95 13.02 -0.56
CA ILE A 50 4.16 13.87 -1.48
C ILE A 50 4.70 15.31 -1.62
N GLU A 51 5.39 15.83 -0.61
CA GLU A 51 5.96 17.19 -0.63
C GLU A 51 7.47 17.24 -0.35
N ASN A 52 8.13 16.09 -0.22
CA ASN A 52 9.52 16.02 0.21
C ASN A 52 10.44 15.64 -0.96
N SER A 53 11.57 16.34 -1.08
CA SER A 53 12.61 15.91 -2.01
C SER A 53 13.30 14.64 -1.51
N PHE A 54 14.02 13.94 -2.37
CA PHE A 54 14.81 12.77 -1.92
C PHE A 54 15.80 13.11 -0.80
N SER A 55 16.35 14.34 -0.80
CA SER A 55 17.24 14.80 0.28
C SER A 55 16.50 14.88 1.61
N ASP A 56 15.28 15.40 1.61
CA ASP A 56 14.44 15.53 2.82
C ASP A 56 14.01 14.15 3.32
N ILE A 57 13.64 13.24 2.41
CA ILE A 57 13.32 11.85 2.75
C ILE A 57 14.49 11.15 3.43
N LYS A 58 15.71 11.35 2.92
CA LYS A 58 16.91 10.80 3.54
C LYS A 58 17.14 11.38 4.93
N GLU A 59 17.00 12.69 5.11
CA GLU A 59 17.16 13.35 6.41
C GLU A 59 16.14 12.84 7.44
N ILE A 60 14.88 12.66 7.02
CA ILE A 60 13.82 12.11 7.88
C ILE A 60 14.15 10.67 8.28
N ALA A 61 14.53 9.82 7.32
CA ALA A 61 14.87 8.42 7.58
C ALA A 61 16.12 8.27 8.46
N ASP A 62 17.11 9.15 8.31
CA ASP A 62 18.33 9.13 9.12
C ASP A 62 18.12 9.75 10.53
N SER A 63 16.93 10.31 10.81
CA SER A 63 16.58 10.88 12.11
C SER A 63 16.30 9.82 13.17
N VAL A 64 16.90 9.98 14.34
CA VAL A 64 16.71 9.08 15.50
C VAL A 64 15.26 9.11 16.05
N SER A 65 14.48 10.15 15.74
CA SER A 65 13.10 10.28 16.24
C SER A 65 12.05 9.69 15.30
N TYR A 66 12.43 9.25 14.10
CA TYR A 66 11.54 8.62 13.15
C TYR A 66 11.78 7.11 13.17
N HIS A 67 10.70 6.33 13.31
CA HIS A 67 10.79 4.88 13.55
C HIS A 67 9.91 4.06 12.60
N TYR A 68 9.13 4.71 11.75
CA TYR A 68 8.23 4.03 10.83
C TYR A 68 9.01 3.16 9.83
N ASP A 69 10.08 3.72 9.28
CA ASP A 69 10.97 3.07 8.33
C ASP A 69 11.73 1.88 8.94
N ASP A 70 12.19 2.01 10.18
CA ASP A 70 12.82 0.92 10.92
C ASP A 70 11.83 -0.25 11.14
N ASN A 71 10.56 0.04 11.43
CA ASN A 71 9.51 -0.99 11.55
C ASN A 71 9.31 -1.73 10.23
N VAL A 72 9.14 -0.98 9.13
CA VAL A 72 8.96 -1.56 7.80
C VAL A 72 10.17 -2.41 7.41
N LEU A 73 11.39 -1.96 7.70
CA LEU A 73 12.60 -2.73 7.45
C LEU A 73 12.62 -4.07 8.20
N GLU A 74 12.26 -4.09 9.49
CA GLU A 74 12.22 -5.33 10.25
C GLU A 74 11.13 -6.29 9.74
N TYR A 75 9.95 -5.78 9.36
CA TYR A 75 8.92 -6.62 8.72
C TYR A 75 9.38 -7.15 7.37
N PHE A 76 10.03 -6.32 6.54
CA PHE A 76 10.63 -6.74 5.28
C PHE A 76 11.66 -7.87 5.49
N LYS A 77 12.56 -7.72 6.47
CA LYS A 77 13.52 -8.76 6.87
C LYS A 77 12.83 -10.05 7.34
N TYR A 78 11.71 -9.93 8.07
CA TYR A 78 10.90 -11.07 8.49
C TYR A 78 10.30 -11.80 7.29
N PHE A 79 9.71 -11.06 6.33
CA PHE A 79 9.14 -11.64 5.11
C PHE A 79 10.20 -12.21 4.16
N ASN A 80 11.43 -11.70 4.16
CA ASN A 80 12.57 -12.30 3.46
C ASN A 80 13.16 -13.51 4.16
N GLY A 81 12.76 -13.79 5.40
CA GLY A 81 13.26 -14.90 6.20
C GLY A 81 14.60 -14.68 6.89
N GLU A 82 15.06 -13.43 6.95
CA GLU A 82 16.32 -13.05 7.59
C GLU A 82 16.22 -13.06 9.11
N ILE A 83 15.03 -12.78 9.64
CA ILE A 83 14.73 -12.81 11.07
C ILE A 83 13.52 -13.71 11.35
N SER A 84 13.43 -14.21 12.58
CA SER A 84 12.29 -15.01 13.05
C SER A 84 11.19 -14.13 13.65
N LEU A 85 9.99 -14.70 13.88
CA LEU A 85 8.92 -14.02 14.61
C LEU A 85 9.36 -13.70 16.06
N GLU A 86 10.14 -14.58 16.68
CA GLU A 86 10.68 -14.34 18.03
C GLU A 86 11.63 -13.14 18.05
N THR A 87 12.50 -13.04 17.05
CA THR A 87 13.40 -11.88 16.88
C THR A 87 12.60 -10.60 16.66
N LEU A 88 11.56 -10.65 15.83
CA LEU A 88 10.68 -9.51 15.58
C LEU A 88 9.97 -9.06 16.88
N ASN A 89 9.42 -10.00 17.64
CA ASN A 89 8.71 -9.74 18.89
C ASN A 89 9.64 -9.22 20.01
N THR A 90 10.90 -9.65 20.05
CA THR A 90 11.88 -9.20 21.06
C THR A 90 12.44 -7.82 20.76
N LYS A 91 12.53 -7.44 19.48
CA LYS A 91 12.98 -6.10 19.07
C LYS A 91 12.04 -4.98 19.50
N ARG A 92 10.80 -5.30 19.96
CA ARG A 92 9.77 -4.36 20.47
C ARG A 92 9.96 -2.95 19.90
N LEU A 93 9.95 -2.86 18.58
CA LEU A 93 9.82 -1.56 17.97
C LEU A 93 8.45 -1.02 18.38
N LEU A 94 8.43 0.27 18.70
CA LEU A 94 7.35 0.98 19.39
C LEU A 94 6.00 0.39 18.99
N ILE A 95 5.33 -0.21 19.98
CA ILE A 95 3.93 -0.59 19.87
C ILE A 95 3.26 0.61 19.21
N ILE A 96 2.74 0.43 17.99
CA ILE A 96 1.69 1.29 17.47
C ILE A 96 0.59 1.09 18.49
N LYS A 97 0.60 1.94 19.53
CA LYS A 97 -0.53 2.02 20.42
C LYS A 97 -1.66 2.41 19.49
N ALA A 98 -2.79 1.73 19.62
CA ALA A 98 -4.05 2.29 19.18
C ALA A 98 -4.21 3.61 19.95
N THR A 99 -3.63 4.67 19.42
CA THR A 99 -3.75 6.03 19.90
C THR A 99 -4.13 6.80 18.66
N GLU A 100 -5.19 7.60 18.80
CA GLU A 100 -5.89 8.39 17.79
C GLU A 100 -7.17 7.74 17.23
N PRO A 101 -8.22 8.55 16.99
CA PRO A 101 -9.55 8.32 17.56
C PRO A 101 -10.46 7.48 16.67
N TYR A 102 -11.12 6.51 17.32
CA TYR A 102 -12.24 5.79 16.75
C TYR A 102 -13.43 6.73 16.62
N ASP A 103 -13.79 7.09 15.39
CA ASP A 103 -15.07 7.73 15.10
C ASP A 103 -16.10 6.68 14.67
N PRO A 104 -17.16 6.44 15.47
CA PRO A 104 -18.18 5.45 15.11
C PRO A 104 -18.86 5.71 13.77
N ARG A 105 -18.94 6.95 13.29
CA ARG A 105 -19.57 7.30 12.01
C ARG A 105 -18.72 6.78 10.84
N ILE A 106 -17.41 6.96 10.91
CA ILE A 106 -16.46 6.42 9.91
C ILE A 106 -16.50 4.89 9.93
N LYS A 107 -16.51 4.27 11.12
CA LYS A 107 -16.68 2.82 11.22
C LYS A 107 -17.97 2.34 10.54
N ASN A 108 -19.09 2.99 10.85
CA ASN A 108 -20.38 2.63 10.27
C ASN A 108 -20.40 2.80 8.75
N TYR A 109 -19.78 3.85 8.23
CA TYR A 109 -19.58 4.05 6.80
C TYR A 109 -18.85 2.88 6.15
N ILE A 110 -17.70 2.48 6.71
CA ILE A 110 -16.92 1.34 6.19
C ILE A 110 -17.74 0.06 6.27
N ILE A 111 -18.42 -0.22 7.40
CA ILE A 111 -19.30 -1.40 7.55
C ILE A 111 -20.39 -1.40 6.48
N SER A 112 -21.05 -0.26 6.24
CA SER A 112 -22.09 -0.15 5.22
C SER A 112 -21.53 -0.40 3.82
N ALA A 113 -20.37 0.15 3.49
CA ALA A 113 -19.74 -0.05 2.18
C ALA A 113 -19.41 -1.53 1.93
N ILE A 114 -18.72 -2.20 2.87
CA ILE A 114 -18.24 -3.57 2.66
C ILE A 114 -19.37 -4.61 2.65
N GLN A 115 -20.49 -4.33 3.31
CA GLN A 115 -21.66 -5.22 3.31
C GLN A 115 -22.28 -5.35 1.91
N GLU A 116 -22.14 -4.36 1.05
CA GLU A 116 -22.66 -4.40 -0.32
C GLU A 116 -21.91 -5.41 -1.21
N PHE A 117 -20.68 -5.78 -0.85
CA PHE A 117 -19.81 -6.67 -1.64
C PHE A 117 -19.85 -8.14 -1.22
N THR A 118 -20.69 -8.49 -0.23
CA THR A 118 -20.84 -9.89 0.18
C THR A 118 -21.56 -10.67 -0.93
N ASN A 119 -20.81 -11.47 -1.71
CA ASN A 119 -21.29 -12.20 -2.87
C ASN A 119 -21.24 -13.74 -2.70
N HIS A 120 -20.83 -14.21 -1.51
CA HIS A 120 -20.66 -15.61 -1.12
C HIS A 120 -19.66 -16.40 -1.97
N SER A 121 -18.68 -15.73 -2.57
CA SER A 121 -17.56 -16.35 -3.28
C SER A 121 -16.58 -17.03 -2.32
N ALA A 122 -16.46 -16.51 -1.09
CA ALA A 122 -15.68 -17.09 -0.02
C ALA A 122 -16.56 -17.67 1.10
N SER A 123 -16.07 -18.71 1.77
CA SER A 123 -16.77 -19.31 2.92
C SER A 123 -16.73 -18.44 4.18
N ASN A 124 -15.83 -17.47 4.23
CA ASN A 124 -15.67 -16.55 5.35
C ASN A 124 -16.13 -15.15 4.94
N THR A 125 -17.02 -14.56 5.74
CA THR A 125 -17.65 -13.26 5.49
C THR A 125 -16.64 -12.13 5.33
N MET A 126 -15.60 -12.08 6.17
CA MET A 126 -14.56 -11.03 6.06
C MET A 126 -13.83 -11.13 4.72
N ILE A 127 -13.42 -12.33 4.32
CA ILE A 127 -12.71 -12.52 3.05
C ILE A 127 -13.60 -12.07 1.89
N ASP A 128 -14.86 -12.50 1.89
CA ASP A 128 -15.85 -12.18 0.85
C ASP A 128 -16.07 -10.66 0.71
N GLN A 129 -16.08 -9.93 1.82
CA GLN A 129 -16.31 -8.49 1.86
C GLN A 129 -15.15 -7.62 1.33
N TYR A 130 -13.96 -8.18 1.16
CA TYR A 130 -12.74 -7.42 0.81
C TYR A 130 -12.01 -7.93 -0.45
N ASP A 131 -12.55 -8.95 -1.13
CA ASP A 131 -11.95 -9.56 -2.36
C ASP A 131 -12.65 -9.14 -3.67
N GLU A 132 -13.48 -8.09 -3.64
CA GLU A 132 -14.17 -7.62 -4.85
C GLU A 132 -13.19 -6.96 -5.84
N ASP A 133 -13.51 -7.08 -7.13
CA ASP A 133 -12.79 -6.39 -8.20
C ASP A 133 -13.00 -4.87 -8.10
N ILE A 134 -11.98 -4.08 -8.48
CA ILE A 134 -12.04 -2.61 -8.52
C ILE A 134 -12.21 -2.09 -9.96
N PRO A 135 -13.00 -1.05 -10.25
CA PRO A 135 -13.78 -0.26 -9.30
C PRO A 135 -15.01 -1.01 -8.76
N THR A 136 -15.29 -0.85 -7.46
CA THR A 136 -16.40 -1.51 -6.76
C THR A 136 -17.77 -0.87 -7.02
N ASP A 137 -17.81 0.43 -7.35
CA ASP A 137 -19.04 1.10 -7.83
C ASP A 137 -18.98 1.32 -9.35
N PRO A 138 -19.50 0.39 -10.16
CA PRO A 138 -19.46 0.50 -11.61
C PRO A 138 -20.50 1.47 -12.16
N LYS A 139 -21.20 2.28 -11.35
CA LYS A 139 -22.23 3.24 -11.82
C LYS A 139 -21.74 4.17 -12.93
N GLN A 140 -20.43 4.30 -13.12
CA GLN A 140 -19.81 5.14 -14.14
C GLN A 140 -19.09 4.35 -15.26
N VAL A 141 -19.19 3.02 -15.28
CA VAL A 141 -18.41 2.15 -16.16
C VAL A 141 -19.22 1.71 -17.38
N SER A 142 -18.74 2.07 -18.58
CA SER A 142 -19.38 1.69 -19.85
C SER A 142 -19.15 0.22 -20.24
N SER A 143 -18.04 -0.39 -19.81
CA SER A 143 -17.78 -1.83 -19.96
C SER A 143 -16.74 -2.39 -18.97
N LYS A 144 -16.96 -3.63 -18.49
CA LYS A 144 -16.01 -4.35 -17.60
C LYS A 144 -14.60 -4.53 -18.19
N SER A 145 -14.46 -4.54 -19.52
CA SER A 145 -13.17 -4.74 -20.19
C SER A 145 -12.18 -3.59 -19.97
N GLU A 146 -12.66 -2.35 -19.81
CA GLU A 146 -11.83 -1.15 -19.68
C GLU A 146 -11.00 -1.13 -18.38
N TYR A 147 -11.46 -1.85 -17.35
CA TYR A 147 -10.85 -1.87 -16.02
C TYR A 147 -10.28 -3.24 -15.63
N SER A 148 -10.31 -4.21 -16.55
CA SER A 148 -9.57 -5.48 -16.40
C SER A 148 -8.07 -5.26 -16.12
N LYS A 149 -7.51 -4.13 -16.57
CA LYS A 149 -6.14 -3.71 -16.27
C LYS A 149 -5.86 -3.49 -14.77
N PHE A 150 -6.88 -3.19 -13.97
CA PHE A 150 -6.75 -3.00 -12.52
C PHE A 150 -6.94 -4.30 -11.75
N ASN A 151 -7.49 -5.35 -12.38
CA ASN A 151 -7.77 -6.65 -11.76
C ASN A 151 -7.00 -7.76 -12.47
N PRO A 152 -5.66 -7.80 -12.31
CA PRO A 152 -4.88 -8.90 -12.87
C PRO A 152 -5.37 -10.25 -12.31
N THR A 153 -5.29 -11.28 -13.15
CA THR A 153 -5.64 -12.65 -12.77
C THR A 153 -4.70 -13.14 -11.67
N ILE A 154 -5.27 -13.63 -10.57
CA ILE A 154 -4.50 -14.05 -9.39
C ILE A 154 -3.55 -15.20 -9.73
N ILE A 155 -2.27 -15.00 -9.39
CA ILE A 155 -1.20 -15.97 -9.54
C ILE A 155 -1.06 -16.73 -8.22
N THR A 156 -1.31 -18.04 -8.25
CA THR A 156 -1.25 -18.91 -7.05
C THR A 156 -0.14 -19.97 -7.12
N SER A 157 0.70 -19.94 -8.16
CA SER A 157 1.79 -20.91 -8.36
C SER A 157 3.13 -20.19 -8.53
N TYR A 158 3.89 -20.09 -7.44
CA TYR A 158 5.23 -19.49 -7.39
C TYR A 158 6.03 -20.04 -6.21
N GLU A 159 7.37 -20.02 -6.34
CA GLU A 159 8.30 -20.75 -5.47
C GLU A 159 8.19 -20.39 -3.98
N LYS A 160 8.06 -19.09 -3.66
CA LYS A 160 8.02 -18.59 -2.28
C LYS A 160 6.62 -18.54 -1.65
N ARG A 161 5.58 -19.02 -2.36
CA ARG A 161 4.17 -18.85 -1.92
C ARG A 161 3.91 -19.32 -0.51
N GLU A 162 4.09 -20.61 -0.23
CA GLU A 162 3.74 -21.16 1.09
C GLU A 162 4.60 -20.58 2.21
N PHE A 163 5.83 -20.16 1.90
CA PHE A 163 6.71 -19.48 2.84
C PHE A 163 6.15 -18.11 3.27
N LEU A 164 5.75 -17.27 2.31
CA LEU A 164 5.15 -15.97 2.62
C LEU A 164 3.78 -16.12 3.29
N VAL A 165 2.96 -17.08 2.84
CA VAL A 165 1.65 -17.36 3.45
C VAL A 165 1.81 -17.78 4.92
N ASP A 166 2.77 -18.64 5.24
CA ASP A 166 3.08 -19.02 6.63
C ASP A 166 3.53 -17.81 7.47
N ARG A 167 4.35 -16.91 6.90
CA ARG A 167 4.82 -15.68 7.57
C ARG A 167 3.66 -14.74 7.89
N VAL A 168 2.78 -14.46 6.94
CA VAL A 168 1.58 -13.62 7.11
C VAL A 168 0.61 -14.25 8.10
N TYR A 169 0.32 -15.55 7.94
CA TYR A 169 -0.52 -16.32 8.87
C TYR A 169 -0.04 -16.19 10.31
N LYS A 170 1.27 -16.36 10.56
CA LYS A 170 1.87 -16.26 11.89
C LYS A 170 1.75 -14.87 12.50
N LEU A 171 1.88 -13.80 11.70
CA LEU A 171 1.70 -12.43 12.19
C LEU A 171 0.25 -12.15 12.58
N ILE A 172 -0.70 -12.50 11.71
CA ILE A 172 -2.13 -12.33 12.01
C ILE A 172 -2.51 -13.14 13.24
N LYS A 173 -2.07 -14.40 13.35
CA LYS A 173 -2.30 -15.24 14.53
C LYS A 173 -1.67 -14.65 15.79
N ASN A 174 -0.44 -14.17 15.71
CA ASN A 174 0.25 -13.55 16.84
C ASN A 174 -0.55 -12.36 17.37
N ASP A 175 -1.00 -11.44 16.50
CA ASP A 175 -1.85 -10.32 16.91
C ASP A 175 -3.23 -10.78 17.37
N TYR A 176 -3.82 -11.77 16.72
CA TYR A 176 -5.16 -12.25 17.06
C TYR A 176 -5.19 -12.88 18.46
N ASP A 177 -4.24 -13.77 18.74
CA ASP A 177 -4.14 -14.53 19.99
C ASP A 177 -3.61 -13.67 21.15
N SER A 178 -2.81 -12.63 20.86
CA SER A 178 -2.30 -11.70 21.87
C SER A 178 -3.23 -10.50 22.15
N PHE A 179 -4.45 -10.48 21.60
CA PHE A 179 -5.37 -9.33 21.67
C PHE A 179 -4.74 -8.02 21.14
N GLY A 180 -3.95 -8.11 20.07
CA GLY A 180 -3.37 -6.99 19.35
C GLY A 180 -4.38 -6.27 18.44
N LEU A 181 -3.88 -5.30 17.66
CA LEU A 181 -4.70 -4.41 16.83
C LEU A 181 -5.59 -5.15 15.84
N PHE A 182 -5.09 -6.20 15.19
CA PHE A 182 -5.91 -7.00 14.27
C PHE A 182 -7.14 -7.59 14.98
N ARG A 183 -6.97 -8.14 16.20
CA ARG A 183 -8.09 -8.66 17.00
C ARG A 183 -9.07 -7.56 17.38
N SER A 184 -8.57 -6.40 17.77
CA SER A 184 -9.39 -5.24 18.13
C SER A 184 -10.28 -4.83 16.97
N TRP A 185 -9.70 -4.62 15.78
CA TRP A 185 -10.46 -4.31 14.58
C TRP A 185 -11.46 -5.40 14.22
N TYR A 186 -11.05 -6.67 14.23
CA TYR A 186 -11.94 -7.78 13.93
C TYR A 186 -13.17 -7.80 14.85
N ASN A 187 -12.99 -7.57 16.15
CA ASN A 187 -14.11 -7.55 17.11
C ASN A 187 -15.07 -6.37 16.91
N GLU A 188 -14.55 -5.23 16.44
CA GLU A 188 -15.36 -4.04 16.15
C GLU A 188 -16.24 -4.22 14.91
N PHE A 189 -15.73 -4.90 13.89
CA PHE A 189 -16.43 -5.12 12.62
C PHE A 189 -17.30 -6.39 12.63
N TYR A 190 -16.88 -7.43 13.35
CA TYR A 190 -17.55 -8.74 13.42
C TYR A 190 -17.83 -9.13 14.88
N PRO A 191 -18.70 -8.38 15.59
CA PRO A 191 -18.93 -8.59 17.01
C PRO A 191 -19.53 -9.96 17.30
N GLY A 192 -18.86 -10.72 18.16
CA GLY A 192 -19.29 -12.07 18.56
C GLY A 192 -18.87 -13.19 17.60
N GLU A 193 -18.18 -12.87 16.50
CA GLU A 193 -17.65 -13.85 15.58
C GLU A 193 -16.22 -14.28 15.96
N SER A 194 -15.85 -15.50 15.56
CA SER A 194 -14.49 -16.02 15.68
C SER A 194 -13.83 -16.10 14.31
N PHE A 195 -12.55 -15.77 14.25
CA PHE A 195 -11.72 -15.92 13.06
C PHE A 195 -10.89 -17.19 13.25
N SER A 196 -11.33 -18.28 12.62
CA SER A 196 -10.72 -19.59 12.85
C SER A 196 -9.33 -19.66 12.23
N ASP A 197 -8.50 -20.62 12.67
CA ASP A 197 -7.17 -20.83 12.07
C ASP A 197 -7.23 -21.10 10.55
N ASN A 198 -8.31 -21.76 10.09
CA ASN A 198 -8.53 -21.99 8.67
C ASN A 198 -8.84 -20.67 7.94
N ASP A 199 -9.66 -19.80 8.53
CA ASP A 199 -9.99 -18.49 7.95
C ASP A 199 -8.76 -17.60 7.89
N VAL A 200 -7.94 -17.57 8.96
CA VAL A 200 -6.67 -16.82 8.97
C VAL A 200 -5.73 -17.33 7.88
N ARG A 201 -5.64 -18.66 7.67
CA ARG A 201 -4.80 -19.23 6.60
C ARG A 201 -5.33 -18.88 5.21
N CYS A 202 -6.65 -18.91 5.00
CA CYS A 202 -7.27 -18.52 3.74
C CYS A 202 -7.05 -17.03 3.43
N PHE A 203 -7.25 -16.17 4.43
CA PHE A 203 -7.01 -14.74 4.29
C PHE A 203 -5.53 -14.42 4.04
N ALA A 204 -4.61 -15.08 4.75
CA ALA A 204 -3.18 -14.95 4.49
C ALA A 204 -2.79 -15.37 3.06
N LYS A 205 -3.42 -16.44 2.52
CA LYS A 205 -3.22 -16.83 1.11
C LYS A 205 -3.68 -15.73 0.17
N LEU A 206 -4.86 -15.17 0.40
CA LEU A 206 -5.40 -14.10 -0.43
C LEU A 206 -4.47 -12.88 -0.46
N LEU A 207 -4.06 -12.38 0.72
CA LEU A 207 -3.15 -11.23 0.81
C LEU A 207 -1.85 -11.45 0.03
N VAL A 208 -1.20 -12.60 0.22
CA VAL A 208 0.08 -12.89 -0.45
C VAL A 208 -0.14 -13.08 -1.94
N ASP A 209 -1.18 -13.80 -2.36
CA ASP A 209 -1.43 -14.07 -3.79
C ASP A 209 -1.80 -12.78 -4.54
N VAL A 210 -2.59 -11.89 -3.94
CA VAL A 210 -2.91 -10.58 -4.54
C VAL A 210 -1.65 -9.71 -4.60
N ALA A 211 -0.91 -9.55 -3.49
CA ALA A 211 0.34 -8.77 -3.49
C ALA A 211 1.35 -9.28 -4.52
N TYR A 212 1.55 -10.60 -4.59
CA TYR A 212 2.41 -11.23 -5.58
C TYR A 212 1.93 -10.94 -7.01
N THR A 213 0.63 -11.04 -7.25
CA THR A 213 0.02 -10.80 -8.55
C THR A 213 0.28 -9.38 -9.04
N TYR A 214 0.07 -8.35 -8.22
CA TYR A 214 0.32 -6.96 -8.66
C TYR A 214 1.78 -6.74 -9.05
N VAL A 215 2.72 -7.21 -8.24
CA VAL A 215 4.17 -7.11 -8.52
C VAL A 215 4.58 -7.86 -9.80
N HIS A 216 3.90 -8.97 -10.14
CA HIS A 216 4.24 -9.82 -11.29
C HIS A 216 3.28 -9.71 -12.48
N SER A 217 2.31 -8.80 -12.42
CA SER A 217 1.29 -8.60 -13.45
C SER A 217 1.85 -7.98 -14.73
N GLY A 218 3.00 -7.30 -14.65
CA GLY A 218 3.53 -6.47 -15.72
C GLY A 218 2.73 -5.19 -15.96
N ILE A 219 1.88 -4.78 -15.01
CA ILE A 219 1.16 -3.51 -15.09
C ILE A 219 2.15 -2.35 -15.06
N SER A 220 2.03 -1.48 -16.05
CA SER A 220 2.73 -0.23 -16.18
C SER A 220 1.71 0.90 -16.35
N LEU A 221 1.82 1.94 -15.52
CA LEU A 221 0.90 3.05 -15.46
C LEU A 221 1.60 4.30 -16.02
N PRO A 222 1.31 4.70 -17.27
CA PRO A 222 1.80 5.96 -17.79
C PRO A 222 1.09 7.12 -17.10
N ARG A 223 1.83 8.20 -16.83
CA ARG A 223 1.27 9.42 -16.28
C ARG A 223 0.30 10.07 -17.29
N LEU A 224 -0.94 10.26 -16.86
CA LEU A 224 -2.04 10.77 -17.68
C LEU A 224 -2.04 12.30 -17.81
N HIS A 225 -1.47 12.99 -16.83
CA HIS A 225 -1.43 14.45 -16.78
C HIS A 225 -0.02 14.99 -16.56
N SER A 226 0.33 16.08 -17.26
CA SER A 226 1.64 16.70 -17.15
C SER A 226 1.83 17.39 -15.79
N THR A 227 3.01 17.24 -15.19
CA THR A 227 3.44 18.01 -14.02
C THR A 227 4.93 18.27 -14.09
N SER A 228 5.38 19.33 -13.41
CA SER A 228 6.80 19.67 -13.24
C SER A 228 7.43 19.00 -12.02
N SER A 229 6.65 18.27 -11.22
CA SER A 229 7.16 17.56 -10.05
C SER A 229 7.80 16.23 -10.45
N ASP A 230 9.01 15.98 -9.93
CA ASP A 230 9.73 14.72 -10.10
C ASP A 230 9.11 13.58 -9.26
N SER A 231 8.23 13.89 -8.30
CA SER A 231 7.52 12.90 -7.47
C SER A 231 6.50 12.08 -8.27
N TYR A 232 6.14 12.52 -9.48
CA TYR A 232 5.24 11.79 -10.37
C TYR A 232 5.97 11.41 -11.66
N PRO A 233 6.70 10.28 -11.68
CA PRO A 233 7.42 9.85 -12.87
C PRO A 233 6.51 9.63 -14.08
N GLU A 234 7.07 9.64 -15.28
CA GLU A 234 6.28 9.45 -16.51
C GLU A 234 5.62 8.07 -16.58
N ILE A 235 6.23 7.07 -15.96
CA ILE A 235 5.76 5.69 -15.92
C ILE A 235 6.04 5.12 -14.54
N ILE A 236 5.04 4.43 -13.98
CA ILE A 236 5.18 3.58 -12.80
C ILE A 236 5.08 2.12 -13.23
N GLU A 237 5.99 1.28 -12.77
CA GLU A 237 5.94 -0.17 -12.95
C GLU A 237 5.74 -0.82 -11.59
N LEU A 238 4.62 -1.54 -11.41
CA LEU A 238 4.29 -2.14 -10.11
C LEU A 238 5.32 -3.21 -9.69
N SER A 239 6.08 -3.75 -10.63
CA SER A 239 7.17 -4.69 -10.37
C SER A 239 8.39 -4.10 -9.65
N GLN A 240 8.45 -2.77 -9.48
CA GLN A 240 9.57 -2.11 -8.82
C GLN A 240 9.53 -2.25 -7.29
N ILE A 241 8.36 -2.53 -6.71
CA ILE A 241 8.19 -2.78 -5.28
C ILE A 241 8.14 -4.30 -5.04
N PRO A 242 9.04 -4.89 -4.25
CA PRO A 242 8.99 -6.32 -3.97
C PRO A 242 7.79 -6.69 -3.10
N VAL A 243 7.29 -7.91 -3.26
CA VAL A 243 6.12 -8.44 -2.54
C VAL A 243 6.31 -8.34 -1.03
N GLU A 244 7.50 -8.65 -0.54
CA GLU A 244 7.84 -8.60 0.88
C GLU A 244 7.74 -7.17 1.45
N LEU A 245 7.99 -6.13 0.64
CA LEU A 245 7.86 -4.73 1.08
C LEU A 245 6.40 -4.26 1.09
N LEU A 246 5.59 -4.65 0.11
CA LEU A 246 4.14 -4.40 0.14
C LEU A 246 3.50 -5.02 1.37
N LEU A 247 3.85 -6.27 1.69
CA LEU A 247 3.36 -6.96 2.89
C LEU A 247 3.87 -6.30 4.17
N ALA A 248 5.12 -5.80 4.18
CA ALA A 248 5.68 -5.05 5.31
C ALA A 248 4.92 -3.74 5.58
N ILE A 249 4.62 -2.97 4.53
CA ILE A 249 3.82 -1.74 4.62
C ILE A 249 2.41 -2.07 5.10
N ALA A 250 1.73 -3.05 4.49
CA ALA A 250 0.38 -3.43 4.90
C ALA A 250 0.32 -3.89 6.37
N TYR A 251 1.32 -4.63 6.85
CA TYR A 251 1.39 -4.98 8.26
C TYR A 251 1.69 -3.77 9.15
N GLN A 252 2.61 -2.90 8.74
CA GLN A 252 2.95 -1.68 9.47
C GLN A 252 1.73 -0.77 9.66
N GLU A 253 0.92 -0.59 8.63
CA GLU A 253 -0.21 0.33 8.63
C GLU A 253 -1.44 -0.26 9.32
N SER A 254 -1.91 -1.42 8.85
CA SER A 254 -3.22 -1.97 9.24
C SER A 254 -3.15 -3.23 10.08
N ARG A 255 -1.94 -3.78 10.29
CA ARG A 255 -1.76 -5.16 10.79
C ARG A 255 -2.52 -6.18 9.95
N PHE A 256 -2.66 -5.91 8.64
CA PHE A 256 -3.46 -6.67 7.68
C PHE A 256 -4.98 -6.61 7.83
N PHE A 257 -5.55 -5.64 8.56
CA PHE A 257 -7.01 -5.49 8.63
C PHE A 257 -7.53 -4.48 7.57
N PRO A 258 -8.23 -4.91 6.50
CA PRO A 258 -8.58 -4.01 5.40
C PRO A 258 -9.55 -2.89 5.78
N GLY A 259 -10.47 -3.14 6.71
CA GLY A 259 -11.40 -2.12 7.23
C GLY A 259 -10.78 -1.14 8.22
N SER A 260 -9.47 -1.22 8.47
CA SER A 260 -8.82 -0.32 9.43
C SER A 260 -8.71 1.09 8.87
N TYR A 261 -8.73 2.06 9.77
CA TYR A 261 -8.61 3.47 9.41
C TYR A 261 -7.92 4.27 10.50
N ARG A 262 -7.42 5.44 10.13
CA ARG A 262 -6.91 6.46 11.04
C ARG A 262 -7.45 7.83 10.64
N ALA A 263 -8.10 8.51 11.58
CA ALA A 263 -8.54 9.89 11.42
C ALA A 263 -7.38 10.86 11.67
N GLU A 264 -7.15 11.76 10.74
CA GLU A 264 -6.25 12.89 10.91
C GLU A 264 -7.07 14.07 11.45
N ILE A 265 -6.74 14.51 12.67
CA ILE A 265 -7.51 15.56 13.37
C ILE A 265 -6.68 16.82 13.53
N GLU A 266 -7.26 17.94 13.15
CA GLU A 266 -6.74 19.27 13.44
C GLU A 266 -7.89 20.16 13.96
N ASN A 267 -7.67 20.86 15.07
CA ASN A 267 -8.69 21.75 15.67
C ASN A 267 -10.06 21.08 15.90
N GLU A 268 -10.07 19.83 16.38
CA GLU A 268 -11.27 19.00 16.58
C GLU A 268 -12.02 18.60 15.29
N ASN A 269 -11.48 18.93 14.10
CA ASN A 269 -12.02 18.55 12.80
C ASN A 269 -11.27 17.36 12.22
N ILE A 270 -12.00 16.36 11.71
CA ILE A 270 -11.42 15.24 10.96
C ILE A 270 -11.26 15.68 9.50
N TYR A 271 -10.07 16.13 9.12
CA TYR A 271 -9.83 16.71 7.79
C TYR A 271 -9.39 15.68 6.74
N ALA A 272 -8.80 14.56 7.17
CA ALA A 272 -8.38 13.48 6.29
C ALA A 272 -8.51 12.12 6.98
N LEU A 273 -8.52 11.06 6.16
CA LEU A 273 -8.56 9.68 6.62
C LEU A 273 -7.52 8.84 5.91
N SER A 274 -6.74 8.09 6.67
CA SER A 274 -5.94 7.00 6.11
C SER A 274 -6.77 5.72 6.13
N LEU A 275 -7.02 5.10 4.97
CA LEU A 275 -7.94 3.96 4.82
C LEU A 275 -7.27 2.72 4.24
N GLY A 276 -7.81 1.54 4.54
CA GLY A 276 -7.49 0.30 3.84
C GLY A 276 -6.39 -0.53 4.50
N LEU A 277 -5.85 -1.51 3.75
CA LEU A 277 -4.72 -2.31 4.23
C LEU A 277 -3.43 -1.50 4.37
N THR A 278 -3.26 -0.47 3.55
CA THR A 278 -2.02 0.28 3.42
C THR A 278 -2.18 1.75 3.84
N HIS A 279 -3.34 2.15 4.37
CA HIS A 279 -3.58 3.48 4.93
C HIS A 279 -3.29 4.60 3.94
N ILE A 280 -3.90 4.51 2.75
CA ILE A 280 -3.83 5.58 1.75
C ILE A 280 -4.66 6.77 2.24
N LEU A 281 -4.06 7.96 2.21
CA LEU A 281 -4.69 9.19 2.69
C LEU A 281 -5.72 9.71 1.68
N ILE A 282 -6.95 9.87 2.16
CA ILE A 282 -8.07 10.51 1.46
C ILE A 282 -8.46 11.80 2.17
N ASP A 283 -9.10 12.69 1.44
CA ASP A 283 -9.81 13.83 2.04
C ASP A 283 -11.10 13.32 2.70
N SER A 284 -11.40 13.79 3.90
CA SER A 284 -12.66 13.45 4.57
C SER A 284 -13.90 13.88 3.79
N ASP A 285 -13.80 14.89 2.92
CA ASP A 285 -14.89 15.34 2.04
C ASP A 285 -15.25 14.35 0.92
N TYR A 286 -14.49 13.26 0.74
CA TYR A 286 -14.92 12.13 -0.08
C TYR A 286 -15.99 11.27 0.60
N LEU A 287 -16.07 11.28 1.93
CA LEU A 287 -17.11 10.55 2.65
C LEU A 287 -18.49 11.13 2.34
N ASN A 288 -19.41 10.27 1.89
CA ASN A 288 -20.75 10.68 1.48
C ASN A 288 -21.58 11.40 2.57
N PHE A 289 -21.21 11.24 3.85
CA PHE A 289 -21.87 11.85 5.00
C PHE A 289 -21.11 13.05 5.58
N ALA A 290 -19.94 13.43 5.05
CA ALA A 290 -19.13 14.54 5.56
C ALA A 290 -19.92 15.87 5.58
N SER A 291 -20.64 16.18 4.50
CA SER A 291 -21.45 17.41 4.40
C SER A 291 -22.55 17.55 5.47
N GLU A 292 -22.93 16.45 6.13
CA GLU A 292 -23.93 16.43 7.20
C GLU A 292 -23.29 16.62 8.60
N ASN A 293 -21.96 16.57 8.69
CA ASN A 293 -21.20 16.55 9.94
C ASN A 293 -20.16 17.68 9.95
N LYS A 294 -20.37 18.71 10.77
CA LYS A 294 -19.54 19.94 10.77
C LYS A 294 -18.09 19.73 11.26
N ASP A 295 -17.83 18.59 11.87
CA ASP A 295 -16.54 18.16 12.42
C ASP A 295 -15.84 17.13 11.52
N ILE A 296 -16.31 16.95 10.28
CA ILE A 296 -15.71 16.08 9.27
C ILE A 296 -15.60 16.84 7.95
N GLY A 297 -14.38 16.99 7.44
CA GLY A 297 -14.09 17.73 6.21
C GLY A 297 -14.27 19.24 6.35
N ASP A 298 -14.12 19.96 5.25
CA ASP A 298 -14.40 21.40 5.17
C ASP A 298 -15.31 21.77 3.98
N ASN A 299 -15.87 20.76 3.32
CA ASN A 299 -16.63 20.82 2.06
C ASN A 299 -15.78 21.21 0.84
N ILE A 300 -14.46 21.09 0.92
CA ILE A 300 -13.52 21.35 -0.16
C ILE A 300 -12.62 20.13 -0.33
N LYS A 301 -12.98 19.31 -1.32
CA LYS A 301 -12.15 18.16 -1.73
C LYS A 301 -10.74 18.61 -2.11
N SER A 302 -9.75 18.14 -1.37
CA SER A 302 -8.32 18.26 -1.62
C SER A 302 -7.76 16.96 -2.19
N ASN A 303 -6.60 17.07 -2.87
CA ASN A 303 -5.91 15.90 -3.42
C ASN A 303 -4.80 15.45 -2.49
N TYR A 304 -5.16 14.61 -1.52
CA TYR A 304 -4.22 13.75 -0.80
C TYR A 304 -3.76 12.58 -1.70
N THR A 305 -3.02 11.61 -1.14
CA THR A 305 -2.42 10.48 -1.85
C THR A 305 -3.39 9.80 -2.81
N PHE A 306 -4.60 9.49 -2.36
CA PHE A 306 -5.64 8.92 -3.20
C PHE A 306 -5.94 9.79 -4.42
N GLY A 307 -6.36 11.04 -4.20
CA GLY A 307 -6.74 11.94 -5.29
C GLY A 307 -5.61 12.19 -6.29
N GLN A 308 -4.37 12.28 -5.81
CA GLN A 308 -3.18 12.47 -6.65
C GLN A 308 -2.87 11.25 -7.51
N ILE A 309 -2.83 10.05 -6.93
CA ILE A 309 -2.58 8.80 -7.68
C ILE A 309 -3.71 8.56 -8.68
N SER A 310 -4.96 8.75 -8.25
CA SER A 310 -6.14 8.61 -9.09
C SER A 310 -6.10 9.53 -10.28
N TYR A 311 -5.72 10.79 -10.06
CA TYR A 311 -5.56 11.79 -11.10
C TYR A 311 -4.41 11.43 -12.05
N TYR A 312 -3.20 11.27 -11.54
CA TYR A 312 -2.02 11.13 -12.40
C TYR A 312 -1.93 9.78 -13.11
N TYR A 313 -2.50 8.69 -12.60
CA TYR A 313 -2.24 7.35 -13.13
C TYR A 313 -3.48 6.50 -13.37
N LEU A 314 -4.57 6.70 -12.62
CA LEU A 314 -5.71 5.77 -12.64
C LEU A 314 -6.93 6.29 -13.41
N GLY A 315 -6.99 7.58 -13.71
CA GLY A 315 -7.93 8.17 -14.68
C GLY A 315 -9.09 8.95 -14.09
N ASN A 316 -9.09 9.26 -12.79
CA ASN A 316 -10.05 10.21 -12.23
C ASN A 316 -9.69 11.64 -12.66
N SER A 317 -10.69 12.49 -12.82
CA SER A 317 -10.51 13.95 -12.80
C SER A 317 -10.09 14.44 -11.40
N LEU A 318 -9.47 15.62 -11.35
CA LEU A 318 -9.07 16.27 -10.10
C LEU A 318 -10.29 16.43 -9.16
N ASN A 319 -10.15 16.08 -7.88
CA ASN A 319 -11.22 16.16 -6.87
C ASN A 319 -12.47 15.31 -7.18
N SER A 320 -12.34 14.25 -8.00
CA SER A 320 -13.45 13.39 -8.45
C SER A 320 -13.22 11.92 -8.11
N GLU A 321 -14.33 11.17 -7.97
CA GLU A 321 -14.39 9.71 -7.78
C GLU A 321 -15.23 9.07 -8.90
N GLU A 322 -14.96 9.51 -10.13
CA GLU A 322 -15.71 9.07 -11.31
C GLU A 322 -15.32 7.68 -11.80
N LEU A 323 -14.09 7.24 -11.53
CA LEU A 323 -13.64 5.91 -11.90
C LEU A 323 -13.32 5.05 -10.67
N LEU A 324 -12.38 5.48 -9.83
CA LEU A 324 -12.12 4.83 -8.53
C LEU A 324 -12.62 5.73 -7.39
N SER A 325 -13.16 5.13 -6.34
CA SER A 325 -13.58 5.81 -5.11
C SER A 325 -12.75 5.40 -3.90
N ASP A 326 -12.90 6.13 -2.80
CA ASP A 326 -12.34 5.79 -1.50
C ASP A 326 -12.66 4.35 -1.04
N VAL A 327 -13.85 3.85 -1.36
CA VAL A 327 -14.27 2.47 -1.06
C VAL A 327 -13.38 1.43 -1.74
N ASP A 328 -12.81 1.72 -2.92
CA ASP A 328 -11.87 0.81 -3.59
C ASP A 328 -10.62 0.56 -2.74
N LEU A 329 -10.22 1.51 -1.89
CA LEU A 329 -9.08 1.36 -0.97
C LEU A 329 -9.33 0.32 0.13
N LEU A 330 -10.60 0.02 0.43
CA LEU A 330 -10.97 -1.03 1.38
C LEU A 330 -10.76 -2.43 0.78
N MET A 331 -10.80 -2.56 -0.55
CA MET A 331 -10.55 -3.82 -1.23
C MET A 331 -9.06 -4.13 -1.24
N ILE A 332 -8.71 -5.41 -1.08
CA ILE A 332 -7.31 -5.85 -1.06
C ILE A 332 -6.60 -5.48 -2.37
N ARG A 333 -7.32 -5.59 -3.49
CA ARG A 333 -6.86 -5.19 -4.82
C ARG A 333 -6.55 -3.70 -4.91
N GLY A 334 -7.46 -2.85 -4.42
CA GLY A 334 -7.25 -1.40 -4.43
C GLY A 334 -6.09 -1.00 -3.54
N ALA A 335 -6.03 -1.50 -2.30
CA ALA A 335 -4.93 -1.19 -1.40
C ALA A 335 -3.55 -1.52 -2.01
N PHE A 336 -3.38 -2.70 -2.64
CA PHE A 336 -2.12 -3.06 -3.27
C PHE A 336 -1.85 -2.33 -4.58
N LEU A 337 -2.87 -1.98 -5.38
CA LEU A 337 -2.70 -1.12 -6.54
C LEU A 337 -2.15 0.25 -6.14
N TYR A 338 -2.79 0.92 -5.18
CA TYR A 338 -2.37 2.25 -4.73
C TYR A 338 -1.01 2.20 -4.04
N SER A 339 -0.76 1.23 -3.16
CA SER A 339 0.53 1.11 -2.48
C SER A 339 1.68 0.81 -3.42
N SER A 340 1.44 0.08 -4.51
CA SER A 340 2.45 -0.15 -5.56
C SER A 340 2.68 1.06 -6.47
N THR A 341 1.84 2.10 -6.35
CA THR A 341 1.89 3.35 -7.13
C THR A 341 2.34 4.55 -6.30
N SER A 342 2.39 4.41 -4.96
CA SER A 342 2.67 5.48 -3.99
C SER A 342 4.15 5.74 -3.79
#